data_AF-A0A534TH29-F1
#
_entry.id   AF-A0A534TH29-F1
#
_cell.length_a   1.000
_cell.length_b   1.000
_cell.length_c   1.000
_cell.angle_alpha   90.00
_cell.angle_beta   90.00
_cell.angle_gamma   90.00
#
_symmetry.space_group_name_H-M   'P 1'
#
loop_
_entity.id
_entity.type
_entity.pdbx_description
1 polymer ?
#
loop_
_entity_poly.entity_id
_entity_poly.type
_entity_poly.pdbx_seq_one_letter_code
_entity_poly.pdbx_strand_id
1 'polypeptide(L)' 'ESIGQKITVLHEGRLLAEGTLDVVREDPRVVEVYLGR' A
#
# COMPACT_ATOMS: atom_id res chain seq x y z
N GLU A 1 0.56 1.61 -17.07
CA GLU A 1 -0.32 2.56 -16.35
C GLU A 1 -1.50 1.78 -15.78
N SER A 2 -1.62 1.70 -14.45
CA SER A 2 -2.74 1.01 -13.81
C SER A 2 -3.96 1.92 -13.81
N ILE A 3 -4.96 1.56 -14.60
CA ILE A 3 -6.30 2.15 -14.60
C ILE A 3 -6.82 2.19 -13.16
N GLY A 4 -6.85 3.37 -12.53
CA GLY A 4 -7.74 3.86 -11.46
C GLY A 4 -8.19 2.96 -10.29
N GLN A 5 -7.66 1.74 -10.11
CA GLN A 5 -8.17 0.84 -9.09
C GLN A 5 -7.66 1.28 -7.73
N LYS A 6 -8.62 1.64 -6.88
CA LYS A 6 -8.40 1.95 -5.49
C LYS A 6 -7.96 0.67 -4.76
N ILE A 7 -6.73 0.68 -4.27
CA ILE A 7 -6.12 -0.36 -3.45
C ILE A 7 -6.24 0.03 -1.99
N THR A 8 -6.54 -0.95 -1.14
CA THR A 8 -6.56 -0.82 0.31
C THR A 8 -5.61 -1.86 0.90
N VAL A 9 -4.67 -1.42 1.72
CA VAL A 9 -3.69 -2.27 2.41
C VAL A 9 -4.03 -2.32 3.89
N LEU A 10 -4.14 -3.54 4.42
CA LEU A 10 -4.42 -3.81 5.83
C LEU A 10 -3.20 -4.45 6.49
N HIS A 11 -2.90 -4.04 7.71
CA HIS A 11 -1.91 -4.65 8.58
C HIS A 11 -2.48 -4.80 9.99
N GLU A 12 -2.41 -6.00 10.56
CA GLU A 12 -2.98 -6.34 11.89
C GLU A 12 -4.46 -5.94 12.07
N GLY A 13 -5.26 -6.10 11.02
CA GLY A 13 -6.68 -5.73 11.04
C GLY A 13 -6.95 -4.22 11.02
N ARG A 14 -5.92 -3.39 10.79
CA ARG A 14 -6.03 -1.93 10.67
C ARG A 14 -5.62 -1.46 9.29
N LEU A 15 -6.16 -0.31 8.88
CA LEU A 15 -5.78 0.35 7.65
C LEU A 15 -4.33 0.83 7.73
N LEU A 16 -3.50 0.35 6.80
CA LEU A 16 -2.12 0.79 6.65
C LEU A 16 -2.02 1.91 5.60
N ALA A 17 -2.54 1.65 4.40
CA ALA A 17 -2.51 2.59 3.27
C ALA A 17 -3.71 2.40 2.34
N GLU A 18 -4.10 3.45 1.62
CA GLU A 18 -5.17 3.44 0.62
C GLU A 18 -4.79 4.37 -0.54
N GLY A 19 -4.99 3.93 -1.78
CA GLY A 19 -4.65 4.75 -2.95
C GLY A 19 -4.55 3.92 -4.23
N THR A 20 -3.95 4.48 -5.28
CA THR A 20 -3.61 3.69 -6.46
C THR A 20 -2.43 2.76 -6.17
N LEU A 21 -2.19 1.77 -7.03
CA LEU A 21 -1.03 0.90 -6.90
C LEU A 21 0.29 1.66 -6.89
N ASP A 22 0.42 2.73 -7.68
CA ASP A 22 1.61 3.58 -7.73
C ASP A 22 1.82 4.33 -6.41
N VAL A 23 0.75 4.82 -5.78
CA VAL A 23 0.85 5.50 -4.47
C VAL A 23 1.20 4.50 -3.37
N VAL A 24 0.53 3.35 -3.34
CA VAL A 24 0.69 2.34 -2.29
C VAL A 24 2.07 1.69 -2.30
N ARG A 25 2.66 1.45 -3.49
CA ARG A 25 4.00 0.82 -3.59
C ARG A 25 5.14 1.74 -3.14
N GLU A 26 4.92 3.05 -3.19
CA GLU A 26 5.89 4.08 -2.77
C GLU A 26 5.75 4.39 -1.26
N ASP A 27 4.66 3.96 -0.60
CA ASP A 27 4.42 4.23 0.82
C ASP A 27 5.48 3.52 1.69
N PRO A 28 6.33 4.24 2.42
CA PRO A 28 7.42 3.65 3.18
C PRO A 28 6.93 2.64 4.23
N ARG A 29 5.74 2.84 4.78
CA ARG A 29 5.14 1.94 5.78
C ARG A 29 4.72 0.61 5.16
N VAL A 30 4.19 0.65 3.94
CA VAL A 30 3.83 -0.56 3.20
C VAL A 30 5.08 -1.35 2.90
N VAL A 31 6.16 -0.68 2.50
CA VAL A 31 7.36 -1.42 2.11
C VAL A 31 8.16 -1.96 3.28
N GLU A 32 8.26 -1.23 4.38
CA GLU A 32 8.84 -1.75 5.63
C GLU A 32 8.12 -3.04 6.06
N VAL A 33 6.79 -3.02 6.08
CA VAL A 33 5.96 -4.17 6.50
C VAL A 33 6.05 -5.36 5.55
N TYR A 34 6.08 -5.15 4.23
CA TYR A 34 6.00 -6.24 3.24
C TYR A 34 7.35 -6.73 2.73
N LEU A 35 8.36 -5.86 2.66
CA LEU A 35 9.67 -6.19 2.10
C LEU A 35 10.80 -6.17 3.14
N GLY A 36 10.53 -5.75 4.38
CA GLY A 36 11.48 -5.85 5.49
C GLY A 36 12.76 -5.03 5.30
N ARG A 37 12.66 -3.90 4.59
CA ARG A 37 13.75 -2.92 4.42
C ARG A 37 13.74 -1.89 5.53
#